data_AF-A0A2N7XU45-F1
#
_entry.id   AF-A0A2N7XU45-F1
#
_cell.length_a   1.000
_cell.length_b   1.000
_cell.length_c   1.000
_cell.angle_alpha   90.00
_cell.angle_beta   90.00
_cell.angle_gamma   90.00
#
_symmetry.space_group_name_H-M   'P 1'
#
loop_
_entity.id
_entity.type
_entity.pdbx_description
1 polymer ?
#
loop_
_entity_poly.entity_id
_entity_poly.type
_entity_poly.pdbx_seq_one_letter_code
_entity_poly.pdbx_strand_id
1 'polypeptide(L)'
;LELLSDSAKASANKLKFFRLAFGAAGGFGESVDSREARAAIEGLFGDGHKVKLGWLVEDATLPKPAIKVLLNLALIAGDALVRGGQLDV
;
A
#
# COMPACT_ATOMS: atom_id res chain seq x y z
N LEU A 1 -7.43 -24.28 -9.74
CA LEU A 1 -6.56 -24.03 -8.55
C LEU A 1 -5.87 -22.68 -8.63
N GLU A 2 -5.40 -22.27 -9.81
CA GLU A 2 -4.72 -20.99 -10.04
C GLU A 2 -5.58 -19.76 -9.64
N LEU A 3 -6.82 -19.66 -10.15
CA LEU A 3 -7.74 -18.55 -9.80
C LEU A 3 -8.05 -18.43 -8.30
N LEU A 4 -8.07 -19.56 -7.58
CA LEU A 4 -8.29 -19.57 -6.14
C LEU A 4 -7.06 -19.01 -5.40
N SER A 5 -5.87 -19.42 -5.84
CA SER A 5 -4.60 -18.89 -5.33
C SER A 5 -4.49 -17.38 -5.57
N ASP A 6 -4.85 -16.92 -6.77
CA ASP A 6 -4.81 -15.50 -7.12
C ASP A 6 -5.81 -14.69 -6.29
N SER A 7 -7.04 -15.18 -6.13
CA SER A 7 -8.06 -14.52 -5.31
C SER A 7 -7.66 -14.43 -3.84
N ALA A 8 -7.04 -15.49 -3.30
CA ALA A 8 -6.53 -15.51 -1.93
C ALA A 8 -5.38 -14.49 -1.75
N LYS A 9 -4.46 -14.43 -2.70
CA LYS A 9 -3.35 -13.46 -2.70
C LYS A 9 -3.86 -12.02 -2.76
N ALA A 10 -4.77 -11.73 -3.68
CA ALA A 10 -5.40 -10.40 -3.81
C ALA A 10 -6.11 -9.98 -2.51
N SER A 11 -6.83 -10.91 -1.89
CA SER A 11 -7.53 -10.66 -0.61
C SER A 11 -6.55 -10.41 0.54
N ALA A 12 -5.46 -11.20 0.62
CA ALA A 12 -4.42 -11.03 1.63
C ALA A 12 -3.70 -9.68 1.50
N ASN A 13 -3.40 -9.26 0.26
CA ASN A 13 -2.79 -7.97 -0.02
C ASN A 13 -3.70 -6.80 0.38
N LYS A 14 -4.97 -6.85 0.00
CA LYS A 14 -5.98 -5.87 0.43
C LYS A 14 -6.07 -5.80 1.95
N LEU A 15 -6.17 -6.94 2.62
CA LEU A 15 -6.25 -6.99 4.09
C LEU A 15 -5.00 -6.37 4.73
N LYS A 16 -3.80 -6.68 4.23
CA LYS A 16 -2.55 -6.09 4.71
C LYS A 16 -2.57 -4.56 4.59
N PHE A 17 -3.00 -4.04 3.44
CA PHE A 17 -3.13 -2.60 3.20
C PHE A 17 -4.14 -1.96 4.14
N PHE A 18 -5.40 -2.45 4.16
CA PHE A 18 -6.47 -1.83 4.95
C PHE A 18 -6.17 -1.86 6.45
N ARG A 19 -5.53 -2.92 6.94
CA ARG A 19 -5.12 -3.02 8.34
C ARG A 19 -4.10 -1.95 8.73
N LEU A 20 -3.18 -1.59 7.83
CA LEU A 20 -2.17 -0.54 8.05
C LEU A 20 -2.74 0.88 7.84
N ALA A 21 -3.53 1.08 6.78
CA ALA A 21 -4.08 2.39 6.42
C ALA A 21 -5.19 2.86 7.38
N PHE A 22 -6.06 1.94 7.84
CA PHE A 22 -7.23 2.28 8.64
C PHE A 22 -7.19 1.69 10.04
N GLY A 23 -6.54 0.55 10.22
CA GLY A 23 -6.45 -0.12 11.51
C GLY A 23 -5.42 0.49 12.47
N ALA A 24 -5.16 -0.24 13.55
CA ALA A 24 -4.11 0.05 14.52
C ALA A 24 -2.78 -0.67 14.19
N ALA A 25 -2.61 -1.18 12.96
CA ALA A 25 -1.37 -1.87 12.59
C ALA A 25 -0.18 -0.91 12.44
N GLY A 26 1.02 -1.48 12.54
CA GLY A 26 2.29 -0.75 12.71
C GLY A 26 2.94 -0.95 14.09
N GLY A 27 2.50 -1.97 14.86
CA GLY A 27 3.10 -2.33 16.15
C GLY A 27 2.73 -1.40 17.32
N PHE A 28 3.30 -1.68 18.49
CA PHE A 28 3.29 -0.77 19.65
C PHE A 28 4.43 0.24 19.45
N GLY A 29 4.09 1.51 19.19
CA GLY A 29 5.05 2.56 18.84
C GLY A 29 4.39 3.72 18.11
N GLU A 30 5.04 4.87 18.07
CA GLU A 30 4.53 6.06 17.35
C GLU A 30 5.01 6.14 15.90
N SER A 31 6.01 5.35 15.53
CA SER A 31 6.61 5.30 14.18
C SER A 31 6.41 3.94 13.52
N VAL A 32 6.42 3.93 12.19
CA VAL A 32 6.22 2.75 11.34
C VAL A 32 7.29 2.76 10.26
N ASP A 33 7.79 1.58 9.91
CA ASP A 33 8.76 1.40 8.83
C ASP A 33 8.13 1.77 7.49
N SER A 34 8.78 2.67 6.76
CA SER A 34 8.28 3.16 5.47
C SER A 34 8.21 2.04 4.41
N ARG A 35 9.03 0.98 4.56
CA ARG A 35 9.00 -0.21 3.70
C ARG A 35 7.73 -1.05 3.88
N GLU A 36 7.10 -1.01 5.06
CA GLU A 36 5.80 -1.67 5.26
C GLU A 36 4.71 -0.98 4.44
N ALA A 37 4.72 0.35 4.39
CA ALA A 37 3.79 1.13 3.60
C ALA A 37 4.00 0.90 2.09
N ARG A 38 5.26 0.92 1.64
CA ARG A 38 5.62 0.59 0.25
C ARG A 38 5.09 -0.79 -0.15
N ALA A 39 5.39 -1.82 0.63
CA ALA A 39 4.95 -3.18 0.34
C ALA A 39 3.41 -3.33 0.37
N ALA A 40 2.72 -2.54 1.19
CA ALA A 40 1.26 -2.51 1.21
C ALA A 40 0.67 -1.90 -0.07
N ILE A 41 1.26 -0.81 -0.57
CA ILE A 41 0.83 -0.15 -1.82
C ILE A 41 1.14 -1.05 -3.02
N GLU A 42 2.34 -1.62 -3.08
CA GLU A 42 2.72 -2.58 -4.15
C GLU A 42 1.80 -3.79 -4.16
N GLY A 43 1.45 -4.33 -2.99
CA GLY A 43 0.50 -5.44 -2.88
C GLY A 43 -0.92 -5.06 -3.33
N LEU A 44 -1.36 -3.84 -3.04
CA LEU A 44 -2.71 -3.36 -3.40
C LEU A 44 -2.91 -3.25 -4.91
N PHE A 45 -1.90 -2.73 -5.63
CA PHE A 45 -1.97 -2.46 -7.07
C PHE A 45 -1.24 -3.49 -7.95
N GLY A 46 -0.54 -4.46 -7.36
CA GLY A 46 0.31 -5.42 -8.07
C GLY A 46 -0.46 -6.40 -8.98
N ASP A 47 -1.70 -6.73 -8.64
CA ASP A 47 -2.50 -7.65 -9.44
C ASP A 47 -3.10 -6.91 -10.66
N GLY A 48 -2.44 -7.05 -11.81
CA GLY A 48 -2.84 -6.46 -13.09
C GLY A 48 -1.87 -5.43 -13.68
N HIS A 49 -0.77 -5.10 -12.98
CA HIS A 49 0.38 -4.30 -13.46
C HIS A 49 0.05 -2.94 -14.12
N LYS A 50 -1.14 -2.38 -13.89
CA LYS A 50 -1.53 -1.10 -14.51
C LYS A 50 -0.81 0.08 -13.85
N VAL A 51 -0.58 0.02 -12.55
CA VAL A 51 0.07 1.10 -11.79
C VAL A 51 1.46 0.68 -11.36
N LYS A 52 2.47 1.49 -11.69
CA LYS A 52 3.84 1.36 -11.21
C LYS A 52 4.06 2.31 -10.04
N LEU A 53 4.68 1.83 -8.96
CA LEU A 53 5.02 2.65 -7.82
C LEU A 53 6.45 3.21 -7.98
N GLY A 54 6.58 4.53 -8.01
CA GLY A 54 7.83 5.24 -7.72
C GLY A 54 7.87 5.62 -6.25
N TRP A 55 9.00 5.36 -5.58
CA TRP A 55 9.15 5.56 -4.14
C TRP A 55 10.28 6.55 -3.87
N LEU A 56 9.92 7.73 -3.38
CA LEU A 56 10.78 8.87 -3.09
C LEU A 56 10.97 9.11 -1.58
N VAL A 57 10.21 8.43 -0.72
CA VAL A 57 10.38 8.53 0.74
C VAL A 57 11.75 7.99 1.16
N GLU A 58 12.64 8.90 1.58
CA GLU A 58 13.99 8.58 2.05
C GLU A 58 14.02 8.10 3.50
N ASP A 59 13.11 8.61 4.34
CA ASP A 59 13.05 8.25 5.75
C ASP A 59 12.72 6.76 5.92
N ALA A 60 13.56 6.04 6.68
CA ALA A 60 13.36 4.62 6.97
C ALA A 60 12.11 4.37 7.85
N THR A 61 11.72 5.37 8.64
CA THR A 61 10.54 5.30 9.51
C THR A 61 9.80 6.62 9.51
N LEU A 62 8.48 6.57 9.53
CA LEU A 62 7.62 7.74 9.59
C LEU A 62 6.64 7.64 10.77
N PRO A 63 6.19 8.77 11.34
CA PRO A 63 5.13 8.76 12.33
C PRO A 63 3.85 8.09 11.81
N LYS A 64 3.13 7.38 12.66
CA LYS A 64 1.88 6.69 12.32
C LYS A 64 0.87 7.57 11.58
N PRO A 65 0.60 8.83 11.99
CA PRO A 65 -0.31 9.70 11.25
C PRO A 65 0.15 9.94 9.81
N ALA A 66 1.46 10.15 9.60
CA ALA A 66 2.03 10.39 8.27
C ALA A 66 1.87 9.16 7.37
N ILE A 67 2.13 7.95 7.87
CA ILE A 67 1.89 6.71 7.13
C ILE A 67 0.42 6.54 6.76
N LYS A 68 -0.51 6.82 7.69
CA LYS A 68 -1.94 6.74 7.39
C LYS A 68 -2.36 7.71 6.29
N VAL A 69 -1.90 8.95 6.35
CA VAL A 69 -2.17 9.95 5.32
C VAL A 69 -1.59 9.49 3.98
N LEU A 70 -0.32 9.07 3.95
CA LEU A 70 0.36 8.58 2.76
C LEU A 70 -0.41 7.42 2.11
N LEU A 71 -0.79 6.41 2.89
CA LEU A 71 -1.52 5.24 2.37
C LEU A 71 -2.89 5.63 1.78
N ASN A 72 -3.63 6.51 2.46
CA ASN A 72 -4.94 6.95 1.97
C ASN A 72 -4.84 7.82 0.71
N LEU A 73 -3.82 8.68 0.62
CA LEU A 73 -3.55 9.44 -0.60
C LEU A 73 -3.14 8.52 -1.76
N ALA A 74 -2.29 7.53 -1.49
CA ALA A 74 -1.89 6.52 -2.49
C ALA A 74 -3.09 5.70 -2.99
N LEU A 75 -4.06 5.37 -2.12
CA LEU A 75 -5.31 4.71 -2.50
C LEU A 75 -6.10 5.57 -3.49
N ILE A 76 -6.37 6.84 -3.14
CA ILE A 76 -7.14 7.77 -3.97
C ILE A 76 -6.43 8.01 -5.32
N ALA A 77 -5.13 8.26 -5.29
CA ALA A 77 -4.34 8.52 -6.48
C ALA A 77 -4.26 7.30 -7.40
N GLY A 78 -4.08 6.10 -6.84
CA GLY A 78 -4.08 4.86 -7.61
C GLY A 78 -5.43 4.58 -8.26
N ASP A 79 -6.54 4.82 -7.57
CA ASP A 79 -7.89 4.67 -8.13
C ASP A 79 -8.18 5.72 -9.22
N ALA A 80 -7.55 6.89 -9.16
CA ALA A 80 -7.64 7.91 -10.22
C ALA A 80 -6.91 7.49 -11.52
N LEU A 81 -5.97 6.54 -11.46
CA LEU A 81 -5.25 5.99 -12.61
C LEU A 81 -6.03 4.85 -13.31
N VAL A 82 -7.24 5.17 -13.81
CA VAL A 82 -8.17 4.18 -14.42
C VAL A 82 -7.55 3.35 -15.56
N ARG A 83 -6.56 3.91 -16.27
CA ARG A 83 -5.85 3.25 -17.37
C ARG A 83 -4.44 2.78 -17.00
N GLY A 84 -4.07 2.86 -15.72
CA GLY A 84 -2.71 2.67 -15.26
C GLY A 84 -1.85 3.94 -15.34
N GLY A 85 -0.56 3.78 -15.06
CA GLY A 85 0.41 4.88 -15.03
C GLY A 85 1.48 4.68 -13.96
N GLN A 86 2.08 5.80 -13.54
CA GLN A 86 3.05 5.85 -12.45
C GLN A 86 2.44 6.62 -11.28
N LEU A 87 2.50 6.02 -10.09
CA LEU A 87 2.17 6.64 -8.83
C LEU A 87 3.50 6.91 -8.12
N ASP A 88 3.86 8.18 -7.99
CA ASP A 88 5.06 8.62 -7.27
C ASP A 88 4.68 9.05 -5.85
N VAL A 89 5.36 8.46 -4.86
CA VAL A 89 5.11 8.68 -3.42
C VAL A 89 6.39 9.12 -2.73
#